data_AF-A0A2E9KZ98-F1
#
_entry.id   AF-A0A2E9KZ98-F1
#
_cell.length_a   1.000
_cell.length_b   1.000
_cell.length_c   1.000
_cell.angle_alpha   90.00
_cell.angle_beta   90.00
_cell.angle_gamma   90.00
#
_symmetry.space_group_name_H-M   'P 1'
#
loop_
_entity.id
_entity.type
_entity.pdbx_description
1 polymer ?
#
loop_
_entity_poly.entity_id
_entity_poly.type
_entity_poly.pdbx_seq_one_letter_code
_entity_poly.pdbx_strand_id
1 'polypeptide(L)'
;MEKKIFGTHCQSQPMIFGFLALLIILFTSPLHATEDVLFVRDANLLKAKSLRCLFTRQVTTNWTSWETTWSKEATIENMEYIFAAIPQKGSKARLIKRVLGEPSGIQEVFIIRTLEALNFLEVNPERPIHTTAVMVMRENREAGTFVATTSQHTITKEGAVVPTQSYGRCEVMAFNEENRAS
;
A
#
# COMPACT_ATOMS: atom_id res chain seq x y z
N MET A 1 64.54 -16.51 57.56
CA MET A 1 63.24 -16.32 58.23
C MET A 1 62.20 -16.01 57.16
N GLU A 2 61.03 -16.63 57.28
CA GLU A 2 60.01 -16.90 56.24
C GLU A 2 59.15 -15.69 55.76
N LYS A 3 58.56 -15.85 54.55
CA LYS A 3 57.19 -15.44 54.06
C LYS A 3 56.88 -13.92 53.95
N LYS A 4 56.09 -13.35 53.01
CA LYS A 4 55.05 -13.73 52.00
C LYS A 4 54.89 -12.51 51.02
N ILE A 5 54.88 -12.66 49.69
CA ILE A 5 53.74 -12.68 48.72
C ILE A 5 52.77 -11.47 48.76
N PHE A 6 52.65 -10.75 47.62
CA PHE A 6 51.43 -10.44 46.81
C PHE A 6 51.89 -9.50 45.66
N GLY A 7 51.90 -9.88 44.36
CA GLY A 7 50.74 -10.16 43.50
C GLY A 7 50.00 -8.85 43.21
N THR A 8 49.85 -8.33 41.98
CA THR A 8 49.42 -9.02 40.75
C THR A 8 49.65 -8.16 39.50
N HIS A 9 49.95 -8.87 38.39
CA HIS A 9 49.79 -8.47 37.00
C HIS A 9 48.55 -7.60 36.72
N CYS A 10 48.72 -6.55 35.92
CA CYS A 10 47.63 -5.93 35.18
C CYS A 10 48.05 -5.82 33.71
N GLN A 11 48.03 -6.96 33.02
CA GLN A 11 48.22 -7.03 31.57
C GLN A 11 47.07 -7.84 30.99
N SER A 12 46.63 -7.44 29.79
CA SER A 12 45.62 -8.03 28.90
C SER A 12 44.14 -7.82 29.26
N GLN A 13 43.53 -6.73 28.76
CA GLN A 13 42.13 -6.75 28.30
C GLN A 13 41.85 -5.81 27.10
N PRO A 14 42.42 -6.05 25.90
CA PRO A 14 41.83 -5.52 24.67
C PRO A 14 40.86 -6.51 23.99
N MET A 15 40.95 -7.82 24.29
CA MET A 15 40.15 -8.83 23.58
C MET A 15 38.66 -8.87 23.98
N ILE A 16 38.32 -8.46 25.21
CA ILE A 16 36.94 -8.54 25.70
C ILE A 16 36.05 -7.45 25.06
N PHE A 17 36.60 -6.25 24.83
CA PHE A 17 35.87 -5.16 24.19
C PHE A 17 35.55 -5.45 22.71
N GLY A 18 36.47 -6.08 21.98
CA GLY A 18 36.23 -6.47 20.59
C GLY A 18 35.13 -7.52 20.46
N PHE A 19 35.10 -8.50 21.38
CA PHE A 19 34.08 -9.55 21.40
C PHE A 19 32.69 -8.99 21.77
N LEU A 20 32.64 -8.04 22.71
CA LEU A 20 31.39 -7.37 23.09
C LEU A 20 30.84 -6.50 21.95
N ALA A 21 31.70 -5.78 21.23
CA ALA A 21 31.29 -4.99 20.06
C ALA A 21 30.75 -5.88 18.92
N LEU A 22 31.35 -7.05 18.69
CA LEU A 22 30.87 -8.01 17.69
C LEU A 22 29.50 -8.60 18.09
N LEU A 23 29.29 -8.90 19.38
CA LEU A 23 28.00 -9.37 19.89
C LEU A 23 26.91 -8.30 19.75
N ILE A 24 27.21 -7.03 20.04
CA ILE A 24 26.25 -5.94 19.85
C ILE A 24 25.84 -5.84 18.37
N ILE A 25 26.80 -5.93 17.44
CA ILE A 25 26.50 -5.90 15.99
C ILE A 25 25.63 -7.09 15.56
N LEU A 26 25.87 -8.28 16.10
CA LEU A 26 25.07 -9.49 15.82
C LEU A 26 23.64 -9.40 16.41
N PHE A 27 23.47 -8.78 17.58
CA PHE A 27 22.17 -8.61 18.24
C PHE A 27 21.41 -7.33 17.84
N THR A 28 22.04 -6.38 17.17
CA THR A 28 21.37 -5.22 16.54
C THR A 28 20.93 -5.47 15.10
N SER A 29 21.00 -6.72 14.64
CA SER A 29 20.27 -7.15 13.44
C SER A 29 18.82 -6.69 13.59
N PRO A 30 18.29 -5.84 12.71
CA PRO A 30 16.94 -5.36 12.90
C PRO A 30 16.01 -6.57 12.80
N LEU A 31 15.27 -6.81 13.86
CA LEU A 31 14.22 -7.80 13.98
C LEU A 31 13.03 -7.37 13.08
N HIS A 32 13.25 -7.18 11.77
CA HIS A 32 12.20 -6.92 10.78
C HIS A 32 11.53 -8.21 10.28
N ALA A 33 11.98 -9.37 10.77
CA ALA A 33 11.42 -10.65 10.40
C ALA A 33 10.08 -10.89 11.11
N THR A 34 8.98 -10.34 10.58
CA THR A 34 7.66 -11.01 10.64
C THR A 34 6.61 -10.43 9.68
N GLU A 35 6.74 -9.19 9.20
CA GLU A 35 5.82 -8.65 8.16
C GLU A 35 6.30 -8.91 6.72
N ASP A 36 7.62 -9.09 6.51
CA ASP A 36 8.23 -9.39 5.20
C ASP A 36 7.81 -10.75 4.59
N VAL A 37 6.98 -11.53 5.28
CA VAL A 37 6.53 -12.84 4.79
C VAL A 37 5.28 -12.73 3.90
N LEU A 38 4.41 -11.73 4.11
CA LEU A 38 3.12 -11.66 3.40
C LEU A 38 3.14 -10.75 2.19
N PHE A 39 3.92 -9.66 2.23
CA PHE A 39 3.99 -8.68 1.16
C PHE A 39 5.43 -8.31 0.84
N VAL A 40 5.68 -8.05 -0.43
CA VAL A 40 6.94 -7.54 -0.95
C VAL A 40 6.68 -6.23 -1.66
N ARG A 41 7.61 -5.28 -1.52
CA ARG A 41 7.58 -4.06 -2.31
C ARG A 41 7.93 -4.39 -3.77
N ASP A 42 7.03 -4.07 -4.69
CA ASP A 42 7.20 -4.30 -6.12
C ASP A 42 6.87 -3.04 -6.92
N ALA A 43 7.92 -2.29 -7.26
CA ALA A 43 7.82 -1.06 -8.04
C ALA A 43 7.39 -1.28 -9.50
N ASN A 44 7.33 -2.53 -9.99
CA ASN A 44 6.83 -2.80 -11.34
C ASN A 44 5.37 -2.40 -11.51
N LEU A 45 4.60 -2.27 -10.41
CA LEU A 45 3.26 -1.68 -10.45
C LEU A 45 3.25 -0.33 -11.18
N LEU A 46 4.25 0.52 -10.94
CA LEU A 46 4.33 1.85 -11.55
C LEU A 46 4.45 1.79 -13.08
N LYS A 47 4.85 0.63 -13.62
CA LYS A 47 4.97 0.36 -15.05
C LYS A 47 3.71 -0.28 -15.67
N ALA A 48 2.66 -0.52 -14.89
CA ALA A 48 1.42 -1.15 -15.36
C ALA A 48 0.75 -0.31 -16.46
N LYS A 49 0.19 -1.00 -17.45
CA LYS A 49 -0.64 -0.43 -18.54
C LYS A 49 -2.13 -0.60 -18.25
N SER A 50 -2.47 -1.66 -17.53
CA SER A 50 -3.82 -1.91 -17.06
C SER A 50 -3.83 -2.69 -15.75
N LEU A 51 -4.84 -2.39 -14.93
CA LEU A 51 -5.09 -3.00 -13.63
C LEU A 51 -6.54 -3.46 -13.56
N ARG A 52 -6.77 -4.62 -12.93
CA ARG A 52 -8.10 -5.08 -12.53
C ARG A 52 -8.14 -5.14 -11.02
N CYS A 53 -9.01 -4.35 -10.41
CA CYS A 53 -9.15 -4.26 -8.97
C CYS A 53 -10.50 -4.80 -8.52
N LEU A 54 -10.49 -5.55 -7.41
CA LEU A 54 -11.68 -6.11 -6.79
C LEU A 54 -11.73 -5.68 -5.32
N PHE A 55 -12.76 -4.93 -4.97
CA PHE A 55 -13.01 -4.51 -3.59
C PHE A 55 -14.14 -5.33 -2.98
N THR A 56 -13.90 -5.87 -1.79
CA THR A 56 -14.82 -6.82 -1.14
C THR A 56 -15.15 -6.45 0.30
N ARG A 57 -14.47 -5.43 0.85
CA ARG A 57 -14.70 -4.94 2.20
C ARG A 57 -14.88 -3.44 2.20
N GLN A 58 -15.68 -2.93 3.13
CA GLN A 58 -15.97 -1.51 3.24
C GLN A 58 -16.11 -1.08 4.69
N VAL A 59 -15.65 0.14 4.95
CA VAL A 59 -15.87 0.88 6.20
C VAL A 59 -16.41 2.24 5.84
N THR A 60 -17.47 2.66 6.53
CA THR A 60 -18.09 3.97 6.35
C THR A 60 -17.96 4.76 7.64
N THR A 61 -17.65 6.03 7.51
CA THR A 61 -17.65 6.97 8.63
C THR A 61 -18.78 7.97 8.48
N ASN A 62 -19.35 8.39 9.60
CA ASN A 62 -20.36 9.44 9.62
C ASN A 62 -19.84 10.62 10.45
N TRP A 63 -19.76 11.79 9.82
CA TRP A 63 -19.36 13.07 10.44
C TRP A 63 -20.57 14.00 10.59
N THR A 64 -21.68 13.50 11.14
CA THR A 64 -22.86 14.31 11.48
C THR A 64 -22.68 15.12 12.76
N SER A 65 -21.84 14.65 13.68
CA SER A 65 -21.35 15.40 14.84
C SER A 65 -19.83 15.55 14.72
N TRP A 66 -19.22 16.46 15.49
CA TRP A 66 -17.76 16.57 15.61
C TRP A 66 -17.09 15.30 16.19
N GLU A 67 -17.88 14.25 16.44
CA GLU A 67 -17.45 12.92 16.85
C GLU A 67 -17.51 11.98 15.66
N THR A 68 -16.39 11.33 15.34
CA THR A 68 -16.35 10.34 14.26
C THR A 68 -16.95 9.03 14.73
N THR A 69 -18.05 8.61 14.10
CA THR A 69 -18.60 7.26 14.28
C THR A 69 -18.23 6.40 13.07
N TRP A 70 -17.72 5.19 13.33
CA TRP A 70 -17.29 4.23 12.32
C TRP A 70 -18.30 3.08 12.24
N SER A 71 -18.66 2.65 11.04
CA SER A 71 -19.34 1.37 10.86
C SER A 71 -18.37 0.22 11.22
N LYS A 72 -18.92 -0.93 11.62
CA LYS A 72 -18.14 -2.17 11.57
C LYS A 72 -17.73 -2.43 10.11
N GLU A 73 -16.57 -3.03 9.92
CA GLU A 73 -16.15 -3.51 8.60
C GLU A 73 -17.21 -4.48 8.07
N ALA A 74 -17.70 -4.22 6.87
CA ALA A 74 -18.70 -5.04 6.21
C ALA A 74 -18.11 -5.68 4.96
N THR A 75 -18.41 -6.96 4.74
CA THR A 75 -18.24 -7.59 3.44
C THR A 75 -19.28 -7.01 2.50
N ILE A 76 -18.85 -6.56 1.34
CA ILE A 76 -19.71 -5.98 0.30
C ILE A 76 -19.73 -6.90 -0.92
N GLU A 77 -20.73 -6.70 -1.77
CA GLU A 77 -20.67 -7.28 -3.11
C GLU A 77 -19.46 -6.75 -3.87
N ASN A 78 -18.89 -7.61 -4.71
CA ASN A 78 -17.69 -7.33 -5.47
C ASN A 78 -17.84 -6.05 -6.31
N MET A 79 -17.08 -5.02 -5.96
CA MET A 79 -16.91 -3.84 -6.80
C MET A 79 -15.67 -4.02 -7.67
N GLU A 80 -15.86 -4.17 -8.98
CA GLU A 80 -14.77 -4.36 -9.94
C GLU A 80 -14.44 -3.06 -10.66
N TYR A 81 -13.17 -2.64 -10.58
CA TYR A 81 -12.64 -1.44 -11.20
C TYR A 81 -11.53 -1.85 -12.15
N ILE A 82 -11.67 -1.52 -13.43
CA ILE A 82 -10.63 -1.77 -14.44
C ILE A 82 -10.02 -0.43 -14.85
N PHE A 83 -8.75 -0.23 -14.51
CA PHE A 83 -7.96 0.89 -14.99
C PHE A 83 -7.22 0.47 -16.26
N ALA A 84 -7.47 1.14 -17.37
CA ALA A 84 -6.91 0.82 -18.67
C ALA A 84 -6.18 2.01 -19.28
N ALA A 85 -5.32 1.73 -20.27
CA ALA A 85 -4.54 2.73 -20.99
C ALA A 85 -3.72 3.64 -20.07
N ILE A 86 -3.14 3.09 -18.99
CA ILE A 86 -2.24 3.80 -18.06
C ILE A 86 -0.95 4.13 -18.83
N PRO A 87 -0.67 5.42 -19.14
CA PRO A 87 0.46 5.80 -19.95
C PRO A 87 1.72 5.95 -19.08
N GLN A 88 2.91 5.55 -19.55
CA GLN A 88 4.15 5.81 -18.80
C GLN A 88 4.41 7.31 -18.57
N LYS A 89 4.04 8.13 -19.55
CA LYS A 89 4.14 9.59 -19.50
C LYS A 89 2.76 10.18 -19.76
N GLY A 90 2.26 10.99 -18.83
CA GLY A 90 0.92 11.55 -18.87
C GLY A 90 0.14 11.33 -17.58
N SER A 91 -0.97 12.05 -17.45
CA SER A 91 -1.75 12.17 -16.22
C SER A 91 -3.16 11.60 -16.33
N LYS A 92 -3.51 10.87 -17.40
CA LYS A 92 -4.87 10.39 -17.66
C LYS A 92 -4.89 8.90 -18.00
N ALA A 93 -5.84 8.17 -17.44
CA ALA A 93 -6.18 6.78 -17.74
C ALA A 93 -7.69 6.64 -17.98
N ARG A 94 -8.13 5.44 -18.34
CA ARG A 94 -9.55 5.08 -18.43
C ARG A 94 -9.94 4.20 -17.25
N LEU A 95 -11.10 4.47 -16.66
CA LEU A 95 -11.73 3.63 -15.65
C LEU A 95 -13.00 3.00 -16.23
N ILE A 96 -13.16 1.72 -16.01
CA ILE A 96 -14.39 0.97 -16.27
C ILE A 96 -14.86 0.40 -14.94
N LYS A 97 -16.02 0.86 -14.45
CA LYS A 97 -16.63 0.35 -13.23
C LYS A 97 -17.64 -0.73 -13.55
N ARG A 98 -17.60 -1.82 -12.78
CA ARG A 98 -18.65 -2.84 -12.72
C ARG A 98 -19.04 -3.00 -11.26
N VAL A 99 -20.07 -2.25 -10.89
CA VAL A 99 -20.64 -2.20 -9.54
C VAL A 99 -22.13 -2.48 -9.69
N LEU A 100 -22.68 -3.38 -8.87
CA LEU A 100 -24.09 -3.72 -8.94
C LEU A 100 -24.94 -2.47 -8.64
N GLY A 101 -25.95 -2.21 -9.48
CA GLY A 101 -26.84 -1.06 -9.30
C GLY A 101 -26.29 0.27 -9.85
N GLU A 102 -25.05 0.32 -10.34
CA GLU A 102 -24.51 1.49 -11.04
C GLU A 102 -24.49 1.29 -12.56
N PRO A 103 -24.75 2.34 -13.35
CA PRO A 103 -24.59 2.27 -14.79
C PRO A 103 -23.13 2.01 -15.14
N SER A 104 -22.89 0.95 -15.92
CA SER A 104 -21.55 0.66 -16.45
C SER A 104 -21.17 1.71 -17.50
N GLY A 105 -19.94 2.20 -17.43
CA GLY A 105 -19.44 3.22 -18.33
C GLY A 105 -17.92 3.33 -18.32
N ILE A 106 -17.39 4.00 -19.32
CA ILE A 106 -15.95 4.33 -19.42
C ILE A 106 -15.80 5.80 -19.00
N GLN A 107 -14.98 6.05 -18.00
CA GLN A 107 -14.65 7.39 -17.52
C GLN A 107 -13.16 7.67 -17.69
N GLU A 108 -12.81 8.93 -17.89
CA GLU A 108 -11.42 9.37 -17.76
C GLU A 108 -11.09 9.66 -16.29
N VAL A 109 -9.93 9.17 -15.84
CA VAL A 109 -9.42 9.42 -14.49
C VAL A 109 -8.02 10.02 -14.56
N PHE A 110 -7.70 10.88 -13.61
CA PHE A 110 -6.36 11.43 -13.47
C PHE A 110 -5.46 10.48 -12.69
N ILE A 111 -4.19 10.45 -13.05
CA ILE A 111 -3.19 9.57 -12.44
C ILE A 111 -2.18 10.42 -11.69
N ILE A 112 -1.93 10.05 -10.43
CA ILE A 112 -0.86 10.60 -9.62
C ILE A 112 0.05 9.46 -9.20
N ARG A 113 1.31 9.51 -9.64
CA ARG A 113 2.32 8.50 -9.32
C ARG A 113 3.16 8.97 -8.15
N THR A 114 3.30 8.12 -7.15
CA THR A 114 4.25 8.30 -6.05
C THR A 114 5.20 7.11 -6.01
N LEU A 115 6.21 7.17 -5.14
CA LEU A 115 7.10 6.04 -4.91
C LEU A 115 6.39 4.83 -4.25
N GLU A 116 5.20 5.07 -3.69
CA GLU A 116 4.45 4.10 -2.88
C GLU A 116 3.14 3.64 -3.54
N ALA A 117 2.61 4.38 -4.54
CA ALA A 117 1.33 4.04 -5.12
C ALA A 117 1.10 4.60 -6.54
N LEU A 118 0.23 3.92 -7.28
CA LEU A 118 -0.54 4.51 -8.39
C LEU A 118 -1.88 4.98 -7.84
N ASN A 119 -2.11 6.29 -7.88
CA ASN A 119 -3.36 6.90 -7.45
C ASN A 119 -4.17 7.34 -8.66
N PHE A 120 -5.47 7.08 -8.62
CA PHE A 120 -6.46 7.44 -9.63
C PHE A 120 -7.49 8.37 -9.00
N LEU A 121 -7.73 9.50 -9.65
CA LEU A 121 -8.73 10.49 -9.25
C LEU A 121 -9.82 10.52 -10.32
N GLU A 122 -11.04 10.20 -9.93
CA GLU A 122 -12.20 10.37 -10.80
C GLU A 122 -12.59 11.84 -10.83
N VAL A 123 -12.65 12.41 -12.03
CA VAL A 123 -13.13 13.78 -12.20
C VAL A 123 -14.57 13.73 -12.61
N ASN A 124 -15.43 14.11 -11.67
CA ASN A 124 -16.83 14.36 -11.93
C ASN A 124 -17.26 15.61 -11.13
N PRO A 125 -17.54 16.74 -11.80
CA PRO A 125 -17.86 17.99 -11.13
C PRO A 125 -19.21 17.97 -10.37
N GLU A 126 -20.07 16.99 -10.65
CA GLU A 126 -21.39 16.84 -10.03
C GLU A 126 -21.45 15.70 -9.00
N ARG A 127 -20.36 14.95 -8.81
CA ARG A 127 -20.33 13.77 -7.93
C ARG A 127 -19.29 13.90 -6.82
N PRO A 128 -19.47 13.15 -5.73
CA PRO A 128 -18.46 12.91 -4.71
C PRO A 128 -17.06 12.70 -5.29
N ILE A 129 -16.02 13.21 -4.61
CA ILE A 129 -14.63 12.93 -4.98
C ILE A 129 -14.38 11.43 -4.74
N HIS A 130 -14.03 10.72 -5.80
CA HIS A 130 -13.66 9.30 -5.75
C HIS A 130 -12.17 9.16 -6.06
N THR A 131 -11.46 8.49 -5.18
CA THR A 131 -10.02 8.23 -5.33
C THR A 131 -9.75 6.75 -5.18
N THR A 132 -8.79 6.23 -5.93
CA THR A 132 -8.32 4.85 -5.78
C THR A 132 -6.80 4.84 -5.70
N ALA A 133 -6.24 4.24 -4.67
CA ALA A 133 -4.81 4.07 -4.48
C ALA A 133 -4.46 2.58 -4.58
N VAL A 134 -3.59 2.23 -5.52
CA VAL A 134 -2.99 0.89 -5.64
C VAL A 134 -1.56 0.99 -5.15
N MET A 135 -1.27 0.32 -4.04
CA MET A 135 0.01 0.39 -3.35
C MET A 135 1.03 -0.52 -4.03
N VAL A 136 2.31 -0.15 -4.02
CA VAL A 136 3.43 -1.00 -4.51
C VAL A 136 3.68 -2.23 -3.62
N MET A 137 2.76 -2.58 -2.73
CA MET A 137 2.82 -3.75 -1.85
C MET A 137 2.10 -4.92 -2.53
N ARG A 138 2.87 -5.90 -3.01
CA ARG A 138 2.38 -7.11 -3.66
C ARG A 138 2.42 -8.29 -2.72
N GLU A 139 1.41 -9.14 -2.74
CA GLU A 139 1.44 -10.41 -2.00
C GLU A 139 2.69 -11.23 -2.39
N ASN A 140 3.37 -11.79 -1.38
CA ASN A 140 4.61 -12.56 -1.55
C ASN A 140 4.32 -13.98 -2.03
N ARG A 141 3.76 -14.08 -3.24
CA ARG A 141 3.49 -15.32 -3.98
C ARG A 141 3.64 -15.09 -5.48
N GLU A 142 3.82 -16.18 -6.23
CA GLU A 142 3.83 -16.15 -7.68
C GLU A 142 2.48 -15.60 -8.19
N ALA A 143 2.53 -14.61 -9.08
CA ALA A 143 1.36 -13.82 -9.51
C ALA A 143 0.58 -13.10 -8.38
N GLY A 144 1.25 -12.72 -7.29
CA GLY A 144 0.65 -12.01 -6.18
C GLY A 144 -0.06 -10.71 -6.60
N THR A 145 -1.13 -10.38 -5.90
CA THR A 145 -1.93 -9.16 -6.16
C THR A 145 -1.42 -7.98 -5.34
N PHE A 146 -1.70 -6.76 -5.80
CA PHE A 146 -1.36 -5.52 -5.11
C PHE A 146 -2.49 -5.07 -4.20
N VAL A 147 -2.16 -4.55 -3.00
CA VAL A 147 -3.18 -4.00 -2.10
C VAL A 147 -3.71 -2.69 -2.66
N ALA A 148 -5.03 -2.50 -2.58
CA ALA A 148 -5.66 -1.28 -3.04
C ALA A 148 -6.78 -0.79 -2.11
N THR A 149 -6.98 0.51 -2.12
CA THR A 149 -8.08 1.18 -1.45
C THR A 149 -8.79 2.11 -2.42
N THR A 150 -10.11 2.19 -2.32
CA THR A 150 -10.91 3.21 -2.99
C THR A 150 -11.72 3.97 -1.96
N SER A 151 -11.71 5.30 -2.05
CA SER A 151 -12.40 6.20 -1.13
C SER A 151 -13.39 7.06 -1.88
N GLN A 152 -14.59 7.18 -1.33
CA GLN A 152 -15.67 8.03 -1.81
C GLN A 152 -16.07 9.00 -0.71
N HIS A 153 -16.12 10.30 -1.03
CA HIS A 153 -16.52 11.34 -0.08
C HIS A 153 -17.86 11.95 -0.48
N THR A 154 -18.95 11.42 0.08
CA THR A 154 -20.30 11.89 -0.25
C THR A 154 -20.75 13.01 0.69
N ILE A 155 -21.45 14.02 0.16
CA ILE A 155 -22.13 15.04 0.95
C ILE A 155 -23.63 14.73 0.90
N THR A 156 -24.26 14.54 2.07
CA THR A 156 -25.70 14.28 2.15
C THR A 156 -26.52 15.55 1.88
N LYS A 157 -27.85 15.42 1.72
CA LYS A 157 -28.74 16.58 1.51
C LYS A 157 -28.73 17.54 2.71
N GLU A 158 -28.49 17.01 3.90
CA GLU A 158 -28.37 17.74 5.16
C GLU A 158 -26.98 18.36 5.35
N GLY A 159 -26.06 18.18 4.39
CA GLY A 159 -24.71 18.74 4.41
C GLY A 159 -23.68 17.91 5.19
N ALA A 160 -24.05 16.73 5.68
CA ALA A 160 -23.10 15.84 6.37
C ALA A 160 -22.12 15.21 5.38
N VAL A 161 -20.86 15.08 5.79
CA VAL A 161 -19.83 14.37 5.00
C VAL A 161 -19.80 12.91 5.45
N VAL A 162 -19.95 12.00 4.48
CA VAL A 162 -19.94 10.55 4.70
C VAL A 162 -18.81 9.96 3.84
N PRO A 163 -17.59 9.83 4.41
CA PRO A 163 -16.51 9.10 3.78
C PRO A 163 -16.76 7.60 3.84
N THR A 164 -16.56 6.94 2.71
CA THR A 164 -16.63 5.49 2.57
C THR A 164 -15.34 4.99 1.96
N GLN A 165 -14.66 4.07 2.64
CA GLN A 165 -13.44 3.45 2.13
C GLN A 165 -13.66 1.97 1.91
N SER A 166 -13.28 1.49 0.73
CA SER A 166 -13.36 0.08 0.36
C SER A 166 -11.97 -0.49 0.12
N TYR A 167 -11.74 -1.71 0.59
CA TYR A 167 -10.44 -2.38 0.57
C TYR A 167 -10.48 -3.59 -0.37
N GLY A 168 -9.40 -3.79 -1.10
CA GLY A 168 -9.35 -4.74 -2.18
C GLY A 168 -7.96 -5.10 -2.66
N ARG A 169 -7.93 -5.82 -3.77
CA ARG A 169 -6.73 -6.31 -4.44
C ARG A 169 -6.76 -5.94 -5.91
N CYS A 170 -5.60 -5.65 -6.49
CA CYS A 170 -5.44 -5.39 -7.91
C CYS A 170 -4.45 -6.35 -8.57
N GLU A 171 -4.83 -6.85 -9.73
CA GLU A 171 -3.99 -7.62 -10.63
C GLU A 171 -3.48 -6.72 -11.75
N VAL A 172 -2.20 -6.85 -12.11
CA VAL A 172 -1.67 -6.21 -13.32
C VAL A 172 -2.05 -7.06 -14.52
N MET A 173 -2.86 -6.49 -15.41
CA MET A 173 -3.32 -7.19 -16.61
C MET A 173 -2.33 -7.09 -17.77
N ALA A 174 -1.57 -6.00 -17.82
CA ALA A 174 -0.52 -5.79 -18.81
C ALA A 174 0.53 -4.80 -18.29
N PHE A 175 1.79 -5.03 -18.61
CA PHE A 175 2.86 -4.06 -18.45
C PHE A 175 3.06 -3.28 -19.76
N ASN A 176 3.57 -2.06 -19.66
CA ASN A 176 4.13 -1.42 -20.84
C ASN A 176 5.47 -2.12 -21.16
N GLU A 177 5.55 -2.75 -22.33
CA GLU A 177 6.83 -3.23 -22.85
C GLU A 177 7.70 -1.99 -23.13
N GLU A 178 8.86 -1.88 -22.46
CA GLU A 178 9.95 -1.10 -23.03
C GLU A 178 10.31 -1.81 -24.33
N ASN A 179 10.28 -1.08 -25.46
CA ASN A 179 10.71 -1.57 -26.75
C ASN A 179 11.95 -2.46 -26.58
N ARG A 180 11.80 -3.77 -26.80
CA ARG A 180 12.92 -4.65 -27.14
C ARG A 180 13.40 -4.21 -28.52
N ALA A 181 14.11 -3.09 -28.57
CA ALA A 181 14.98 -2.78 -29.69
C ALA A 181 16.27 -3.55 -29.46
N SER A 182 16.35 -4.77 -30.03
CA SER A 182 17.61 -5.42 -30.40
C SER A 182 17.86 -5.15 -31.87
#